data_AF-A0A6P5RD93-F1
#
_entry.id   AF-A0A6P5RD93-F1
#
_cell.length_a   1.000
_cell.length_b   1.000
_cell.length_c   1.000
_cell.angle_alpha   90.00
_cell.angle_beta   90.00
_cell.angle_gamma   90.00
#
_symmetry.space_group_name_H-M   'P 1'
#
loop_
_entity.id
_entity.type
_entity.pdbx_description
1 polymer ?
#
loop_
_entity_poly.entity_id
_entity_poly.type
_entity_poly.pdbx_seq_one_letter_code
_entity_poly.pdbx_strand_id
1 'polypeptide(L)'
;MVARQSDRGRTSILYDVFDYFEDVREQGGKVFVHCCQGVSRSTSLVIAYLMWREGQSFDDAFQYVEAARGIADPNMGFACQLLQCQKRVYAFPLSPSSLLRMYRIAPHSPYDPLHLVPKMLNDPSPSAMDSRGAFIVHMPSAIYVWIGKNCEAIMERDARGSVLSD
;
A
#
# COMPACT_ATOMS: atom_id res chain seq x y z
N MET A 1 0.26 -10.86 -19.53
CA MET A 1 0.57 -10.12 -18.30
C MET A 1 -0.61 -9.22 -18.03
N VAL A 2 -1.32 -9.44 -16.93
CA VAL A 2 -2.40 -8.53 -16.50
C VAL A 2 -1.84 -7.70 -15.37
N ALA A 3 -1.69 -6.40 -15.62
CA ALA A 3 -1.37 -5.43 -14.59
C ALA A 3 -2.67 -5.03 -13.92
N ARG A 4 -2.76 -5.19 -12.61
CA ARG A 4 -3.76 -4.50 -11.81
C ARG A 4 -3.02 -3.57 -10.87
N GLN A 5 -3.45 -2.32 -10.81
CA GLN A 5 -3.13 -1.51 -9.66
C GLN A 5 -3.68 -2.29 -8.46
N SER A 6 -2.81 -2.70 -7.55
CA SER A 6 -3.27 -3.24 -6.28
C SER A 6 -3.95 -2.09 -5.60
N ASP A 7 -5.28 -2.08 -5.64
CA ASP A 7 -6.06 -1.26 -4.75
C ASP A 7 -5.93 -1.91 -3.38
N ARG A 8 -4.78 -1.66 -2.75
CA ARG A 8 -4.37 -2.24 -1.48
C ARG A 8 -5.30 -1.67 -0.42
N GLY A 9 -6.52 -2.19 -0.33
CA GLY A 9 -7.57 -1.75 0.58
C GLY A 9 -7.53 -0.24 0.85
N ARG A 10 -7.83 0.59 -0.16
CA ARG A 10 -8.07 2.04 0.04
C ARG A 10 -9.29 2.33 0.92
N THR A 11 -9.90 1.33 1.57
CA THR A 11 -11.02 1.43 2.52
C THR A 11 -10.60 1.86 3.93
N SER A 12 -9.51 2.63 4.05
CA SER A 12 -9.23 3.34 5.30
C SER A 12 -9.92 4.68 5.19
N ILE A 13 -10.84 4.99 6.12
CA ILE A 13 -11.54 6.29 6.25
C ILE A 13 -10.60 7.50 6.08
N LEU A 14 -9.31 7.34 6.38
CA LEU A 14 -8.30 8.37 6.17
C LEU A 14 -8.10 8.75 4.69
N TYR A 15 -8.10 7.78 3.77
CA TYR A 15 -7.92 8.02 2.33
C TYR A 15 -9.18 8.62 1.71
N ASP A 16 -10.37 8.19 2.12
CA ASP A 16 -11.63 8.82 1.70
C ASP A 16 -11.67 10.31 2.09
N VAL A 17 -11.13 10.64 3.28
CA VAL A 17 -11.00 12.03 3.73
C VAL A 17 -9.96 12.79 2.92
N PHE A 18 -8.86 12.16 2.51
CA PHE A 18 -7.85 12.80 1.66
C PHE A 18 -8.40 13.07 0.25
N ASP A 19 -9.15 12.12 -0.32
CA ASP A 19 -9.82 12.32 -1.61
C ASP A 19 -10.79 13.51 -1.52
N TYR A 20 -11.58 13.60 -0.44
CA TYR A 20 -12.44 14.77 -0.19
C TYR A 20 -11.64 16.09 -0.09
N PHE A 21 -10.46 16.09 0.56
CA PHE A 21 -9.62 17.28 0.64
C PHE A 21 -9.12 17.72 -0.74
N GLU A 22 -8.71 16.76 -1.58
CA GLU A 22 -8.26 17.03 -2.94
C GLU A 22 -9.40 17.54 -3.83
N ASP A 23 -10.59 16.92 -3.76
CA ASP A 23 -11.77 17.36 -4.51
C ASP A 23 -12.12 18.82 -4.23
N VAL A 24 -12.15 19.20 -2.94
CA VAL A 24 -12.43 20.59 -2.53
C VAL A 24 -11.31 21.53 -2.99
N ARG A 25 -10.05 21.10 -2.90
CA ARG A 25 -8.89 21.90 -3.31
C ARG A 25 -8.88 22.16 -4.83
N GLU A 26 -9.17 21.15 -5.64
CA GLU A 26 -9.23 21.25 -7.10
C GLU A 26 -10.33 22.20 -7.58
N GLN A 27 -11.42 22.28 -6.82
CA GLN A 27 -12.50 23.25 -7.04
C GLN A 27 -12.17 24.66 -6.53
N GLY A 28 -10.97 24.88 -5.98
CA GLY A 28 -10.56 26.16 -5.38
C GLY A 28 -11.23 26.46 -4.03
N GLY A 29 -11.85 25.46 -3.41
CA GLY A 29 -12.48 25.56 -2.09
C GLY A 29 -11.48 25.50 -0.94
N LYS A 30 -12.00 25.53 0.29
CA LYS A 30 -11.21 25.43 1.52
C LYS A 30 -11.88 24.47 2.48
N VAL A 31 -11.10 23.57 3.09
CA VAL A 31 -11.58 22.63 4.10
C VAL A 31 -11.26 23.16 5.50
N PHE A 32 -12.26 23.17 6.38
CA PHE A 32 -12.07 23.45 7.80
C PHE A 32 -12.07 22.13 8.59
N VAL A 33 -10.91 21.75 9.13
CA VAL A 33 -10.73 20.52 9.91
C VAL A 33 -10.75 20.86 11.40
N HIS A 34 -11.68 20.26 12.16
CA HIS A 34 -11.79 20.53 13.60
C HIS A 34 -12.02 19.26 14.42
N CYS A 35 -11.72 19.36 15.71
CA CYS A 35 -12.16 18.42 16.75
C CYS A 35 -12.61 19.24 17.96
N CYS A 36 -12.87 18.62 19.12
CA CYS A 36 -13.37 19.33 20.30
C CYS A 36 -12.47 20.50 20.74
N GLN A 37 -11.14 20.28 20.79
CA GLN A 37 -10.17 21.29 21.26
C GLN A 37 -9.24 21.79 20.15
N GLY A 38 -9.26 21.13 18.99
CA GLY A 38 -8.29 21.39 17.93
C GLY A 38 -6.84 21.09 18.33
N VAL A 39 -6.63 20.21 19.31
CA VAL A 39 -5.30 19.87 19.86
C VAL A 39 -4.75 18.59 19.23
N SER A 40 -5.57 17.54 19.14
CA SER A 40 -5.07 16.18 18.89
C SER A 40 -5.63 15.49 17.64
N ARG A 41 -6.94 15.24 17.56
CA ARG A 41 -7.53 14.48 16.43
C ARG A 41 -7.44 15.22 15.10
N SER A 42 -7.86 16.49 15.08
CA SER A 42 -7.84 17.30 13.86
C SER A 42 -6.41 17.61 13.41
N THR A 43 -5.49 17.89 14.35
CA THR A 43 -4.07 18.14 14.04
C THR A 43 -3.41 16.89 13.47
N SER A 44 -3.66 15.72 14.06
CA SER A 44 -3.19 14.43 13.54
C SER A 44 -3.63 14.18 12.10
N LEU A 45 -4.90 14.51 11.77
CA LEU A 45 -5.43 14.36 10.41
C LEU A 45 -4.74 15.32 9.42
N VAL A 46 -4.50 16.58 9.81
CA VAL A 46 -3.77 17.54 8.97
C VAL A 46 -2.33 17.10 8.76
N ILE A 47 -1.64 16.64 9.80
CA ILE A 47 -0.28 16.09 9.70
C ILE A 47 -0.26 14.90 8.74
N ALA A 48 -1.20 13.97 8.88
CA ALA A 48 -1.32 12.81 7.99
C ALA A 48 -1.47 13.21 6.53
N TYR A 49 -2.31 14.21 6.26
CA TYR A 49 -2.56 14.71 4.91
C TYR A 49 -1.31 15.39 4.32
N LEU A 50 -0.58 16.20 5.09
CA LEU A 50 0.67 16.82 4.65
C LEU A 50 1.75 15.78 4.33
N MET A 51 1.91 14.77 5.20
CA MET A 51 2.82 13.65 4.95
C MET A 51 2.46 12.90 3.65
N TRP A 52 1.17 12.66 3.42
CA TRP A 52 0.69 11.94 2.23
C TRP A 52 0.83 12.76 0.93
N ARG A 53 0.37 14.01 0.94
CA ARG A 53 0.29 14.85 -0.26
C ARG A 53 1.63 15.45 -0.66
N GLU A 54 2.39 15.93 0.33
CA GLU A 54 3.62 16.69 0.08
C GLU A 54 4.88 15.85 0.29
N GLY A 55 4.74 14.61 0.76
CA GLY A 55 5.89 13.76 1.06
C GLY A 55 6.76 14.35 2.16
N GLN A 56 6.16 15.06 3.12
CA GLN A 56 6.85 15.57 4.31
C GLN A 56 7.09 14.46 5.34
N SER A 57 8.19 14.56 6.07
CA SER A 57 8.41 13.70 7.24
C SER A 57 7.38 14.02 8.34
N PHE A 58 7.18 13.11 9.31
CA PHE A 58 6.32 13.41 10.46
C PHE A 58 6.78 14.68 11.20
N ASP A 59 8.09 14.82 11.41
CA ASP A 59 8.66 15.98 12.12
C ASP A 59 8.42 17.29 11.34
N ASP A 60 8.65 17.30 10.02
CA ASP A 60 8.42 18.49 9.20
C ASP A 60 6.94 18.89 9.19
N ALA A 61 6.05 17.91 8.99
CA ALA A 61 4.61 18.14 8.97
C ALA A 61 4.07 18.57 10.34
N PHE A 62 4.59 17.99 11.43
CA PHE A 62 4.24 18.38 12.79
C PHE A 62 4.69 19.81 13.08
N GLN A 63 5.94 20.17 12.80
CA GLN A 63 6.45 21.53 13.00
C GLN A 63 5.67 22.56 12.17
N TYR A 64 5.29 22.22 10.94
CA TYR A 64 4.46 23.09 10.12
C TYR A 64 3.09 23.37 10.77
N VAL A 65 2.43 22.33 11.29
CA VAL A 65 1.13 22.46 11.96
C VAL A 65 1.26 23.18 13.30
N GLU A 66 2.31 22.91 14.07
CA GLU A 66 2.60 23.57 15.34
C GLU A 66 2.89 25.06 15.15
N ALA A 67 3.65 25.44 14.12
CA ALA A 67 3.91 26.83 13.78
C ALA A 67 2.63 27.60 13.43
N ALA A 68 1.68 26.94 12.75
CA ALA A 68 0.37 27.54 12.44
C ALA A 68 -0.60 27.52 13.64
N ARG A 69 -0.45 26.55 14.55
CA ARG A 69 -1.30 26.35 15.73
C ARG A 69 -0.47 25.79 16.90
N GLY A 70 0.11 26.67 17.72
CA GLY A 70 1.02 26.32 18.82
C GLY A 70 0.44 25.50 19.98
N ILE A 71 -0.84 25.11 19.91
CA ILE A 71 -1.47 24.16 20.85
C ILE A 71 -1.63 22.76 20.24
N ALA A 72 -1.05 22.51 19.06
CA ALA A 72 -1.10 21.22 18.42
C ALA A 72 -0.30 20.20 19.23
N ASP A 73 -0.99 19.17 19.71
CA ASP A 73 -0.40 18.08 20.48
C ASP A 73 -1.15 16.76 20.14
N PRO A 74 -0.79 16.11 19.01
CA PRO A 74 -1.23 14.76 18.70
C PRO A 74 -0.92 13.84 19.88
N ASN A 75 -1.90 13.05 20.32
CA ASN A 75 -1.63 12.12 21.40
C ASN A 75 -0.64 11.04 20.92
N MET A 76 0.05 10.40 21.87
CA MET A 76 1.05 9.39 21.57
C MET A 76 0.53 8.28 20.63
N GLY A 77 -0.73 7.88 20.77
CA GLY A 77 -1.35 6.88 19.90
C GLY A 77 -1.39 7.32 18.44
N PHE A 78 -1.84 8.55 18.17
CA PHE A 78 -1.84 9.11 16.82
C PHE A 78 -0.42 9.35 16.29
N ALA A 79 0.48 9.89 17.11
CA ALA A 79 1.88 10.08 16.72
C ALA A 79 2.53 8.74 16.32
N CYS A 80 2.33 7.67 17.11
CA CYS A 80 2.79 6.33 16.77
C CYS A 80 2.18 5.81 15.46
N GLN A 81 0.88 5.99 15.24
CA GLN A 81 0.22 5.57 14.00
C GLN A 81 0.77 6.32 12.78
N LEU A 82 1.06 7.62 12.91
CA LEU A 82 1.64 8.46 11.87
C LEU A 82 3.08 8.05 11.57
N LEU A 83 3.92 7.82 12.59
CA LEU A 83 5.28 7.31 12.41
C LEU A 83 5.31 5.91 11.78
N GLN A 84 4.35 5.03 12.12
CA GLN A 84 4.20 3.74 11.45
C GLN A 84 3.76 3.91 9.99
N CYS A 85 2.87 4.86 9.70
CA CYS A 85 2.50 5.22 8.34
C CYS A 85 3.73 5.69 7.56
N GLN A 86 4.51 6.60 8.13
CA GLN A 86 5.76 7.07 7.55
C GLN A 86 6.71 5.90 7.28
N LYS A 87 6.91 4.98 8.22
CA LYS A 87 7.75 3.79 7.98
C LYS A 87 7.23 2.91 6.84
N ARG A 88 5.92 2.83 6.61
CA ARG A 88 5.35 2.06 5.50
C ARG A 88 5.48 2.78 4.15
N VAL A 89 5.38 4.11 4.15
CA VAL A 89 5.45 4.96 2.95
C VAL A 89 6.90 5.25 2.55
N TYR A 90 7.78 5.48 3.52
CA TYR A 90 9.21 5.77 3.39
C TYR A 90 10.10 4.55 3.67
N ALA A 91 9.55 3.35 3.83
CA ALA A 91 10.33 2.13 3.60
C ALA A 91 10.67 2.05 2.11
N PHE A 92 11.56 2.95 1.68
CA PHE A 92 12.49 2.67 0.62
C PHE A 92 13.29 1.46 1.11
N PRO A 93 13.17 0.27 0.51
CA PRO A 93 14.05 -0.78 0.89
C PRO A 93 15.42 -0.38 0.38
N LEU A 94 16.38 -0.60 1.26
CA LEU A 94 17.80 -0.45 0.98
C LEU A 94 18.31 -1.43 -0.10
N SER A 95 17.40 -2.11 -0.82
CA SER A 95 17.67 -2.96 -1.98
C SER A 95 16.48 -2.95 -2.96
N PRO A 96 16.70 -2.79 -4.28
CA PRO A 96 15.68 -2.96 -5.32
C PRO A 96 14.93 -4.31 -5.24
N SER A 97 15.56 -5.34 -4.66
CA SER A 97 14.95 -6.66 -4.49
C SER A 97 13.94 -6.76 -3.33
N SER A 98 13.88 -5.80 -2.41
CA SER A 98 12.91 -5.86 -1.30
C SER A 98 11.58 -5.13 -1.58
N LEU A 99 11.45 -4.41 -2.70
CA LEU A 99 10.16 -3.89 -3.19
C LEU A 99 9.37 -4.92 -3.99
N LEU A 100 10.09 -5.85 -4.63
CA LEU A 100 9.52 -6.80 -5.55
C LEU A 100 9.39 -8.14 -4.84
N ARG A 101 8.16 -8.51 -4.47
CA ARG A 101 7.87 -9.86 -3.99
C ARG A 101 7.32 -10.67 -5.14
N MET A 102 8.04 -11.72 -5.52
CA MET A 102 7.59 -12.64 -6.56
C MET A 102 7.11 -13.94 -5.91
N TYR A 103 5.93 -14.39 -6.29
CA TYR A 103 5.32 -15.62 -5.82
C TYR A 103 5.04 -16.52 -7.01
N ARG A 104 5.32 -17.82 -6.87
CA ARG A 104 4.91 -18.86 -7.81
C ARG A 104 3.68 -19.56 -7.26
N ILE A 105 2.67 -19.74 -8.09
CA ILE A 105 1.54 -20.63 -7.76
C ILE A 105 2.04 -22.08 -7.84
N ALA A 106 1.94 -22.81 -6.74
CA ALA A 106 2.37 -24.20 -6.65
C ALA A 106 1.53 -24.97 -5.61
N PRO A 107 1.42 -26.30 -5.71
CA PRO A 107 0.72 -27.10 -4.71
C PRO A 107 1.26 -26.87 -3.31
N HIS A 108 0.37 -26.74 -2.32
CA HIS A 108 0.75 -26.63 -0.90
C HIS A 108 1.62 -27.82 -0.50
N SER A 109 1.22 -29.03 -0.92
CA SER A 109 1.89 -30.30 -0.63
C SER A 109 1.91 -31.23 -1.87
N PRO A 110 2.91 -32.11 -2.02
CA PRO A 110 2.92 -33.13 -3.07
C PRO A 110 1.71 -34.09 -3.03
N TYR A 111 1.10 -34.24 -1.84
CA TYR A 111 -0.03 -35.14 -1.62
C TYR A 111 -1.39 -34.48 -1.92
N ASP A 112 -1.40 -33.16 -2.17
CA ASP A 112 -2.59 -32.40 -2.52
C ASP A 112 -2.28 -31.46 -3.70
N PRO A 113 -2.20 -32.01 -4.93
CA PRO A 113 -1.74 -31.28 -6.10
C PRO A 113 -2.72 -30.19 -6.58
N LEU A 114 -3.98 -30.24 -6.13
CA LEU A 114 -5.03 -29.29 -6.53
C LEU A 114 -5.14 -28.10 -5.59
N HIS A 115 -4.61 -28.20 -4.37
CA HIS A 115 -4.58 -27.09 -3.43
C HIS A 115 -3.37 -26.18 -3.69
N LEU A 116 -3.54 -25.24 -4.62
CA LEU A 116 -2.48 -24.31 -5.02
C LEU A 116 -2.38 -23.12 -4.06
N VAL A 117 -1.15 -22.73 -3.74
CA VAL A 117 -0.85 -21.57 -2.89
C VAL A 117 0.29 -20.72 -3.48
N PRO A 118 0.31 -19.40 -3.22
CA PRO A 118 1.45 -18.56 -3.56
C PRO A 118 2.67 -18.92 -2.70
N LYS A 119 3.76 -19.41 -3.32
CA LYS A 119 5.05 -19.65 -2.68
C LYS A 119 6.05 -18.57 -3.07
N MET A 120 6.61 -17.88 -2.08
CA MET A 120 7.56 -16.80 -2.31
C MET A 120 8.85 -17.32 -2.94
N LEU A 121 9.36 -16.60 -3.94
CA LEU A 121 10.65 -16.87 -4.58
C LEU A 121 11.76 -16.05 -3.91
N ASN A 122 12.87 -16.71 -3.60
CA ASN A 122 14.04 -16.06 -2.99
C ASN A 122 14.89 -15.27 -4.02
N ASP A 123 14.80 -15.63 -5.31
CA ASP A 123 15.47 -14.92 -6.40
C ASP A 123 14.45 -14.47 -7.47
N PRO A 124 13.99 -13.21 -7.43
CA PRO A 124 13.05 -12.68 -8.40
C PRO A 124 13.77 -12.25 -9.69
N SER A 125 14.22 -13.23 -10.49
CA SER A 125 14.81 -12.99 -11.81
C SER A 125 13.81 -13.30 -12.94
N PRO A 126 13.87 -12.60 -14.10
CA PRO A 126 13.04 -12.95 -15.26
C PRO A 126 13.25 -14.39 -15.73
N SER A 127 14.45 -14.92 -15.50
CA SER A 127 14.83 -16.32 -15.78
C SER A 127 14.11 -17.32 -14.88
N ALA A 128 13.63 -16.92 -13.71
CA ALA A 128 12.83 -17.75 -12.81
C ALA A 128 11.37 -17.93 -13.29
N MET A 129 10.92 -17.10 -14.24
CA MET A 129 9.56 -17.14 -14.79
C MET A 129 9.45 -18.23 -15.86
N ASP A 130 9.14 -19.44 -15.43
CA ASP A 130 9.01 -20.60 -16.32
C ASP A 130 7.72 -20.55 -17.16
N SER A 131 7.78 -21.00 -18.42
CA SER A 131 6.63 -20.93 -19.36
C SER A 131 5.42 -21.79 -18.98
N ARG A 132 5.51 -22.61 -17.93
CA ARG A 132 4.45 -23.53 -17.47
C ARG A 132 3.76 -23.03 -16.20
N GLY A 133 4.33 -22.04 -15.53
CA GLY A 133 3.87 -21.55 -14.24
C GLY A 133 2.99 -20.31 -14.33
N ALA A 134 2.35 -20.00 -13.20
CA ALA A 134 1.71 -18.73 -12.96
C ALA A 134 2.42 -18.04 -11.79
N PHE A 135 2.67 -16.73 -11.94
CA PHE A 135 3.47 -15.95 -11.02
C PHE A 135 2.74 -14.65 -10.66
N ILE A 136 2.79 -14.29 -9.39
CA ILE A 136 2.29 -13.01 -8.87
C ILE A 136 3.50 -12.16 -8.52
N VAL A 137 3.60 -10.98 -9.13
CA VAL A 137 4.67 -10.02 -8.88
C VAL A 137 4.05 -8.82 -8.18
N HIS A 138 4.34 -8.68 -6.89
CA HIS A 138 3.91 -7.55 -6.10
C HIS A 138 4.99 -6.47 -6.12
N MET A 139 4.61 -5.29 -6.63
CA MET A 139 5.37 -4.05 -6.59
C MET A 139 4.59 -3.04 -5.72
N PRO A 140 5.24 -2.01 -5.15
CA PRO A 140 4.58 -1.07 -4.25
C PRO A 140 3.34 -0.39 -4.84
N SER A 141 3.37 -0.13 -6.14
CA SER A 141 2.33 0.57 -6.88
C SER A 141 1.37 -0.36 -7.64
N ALA A 142 1.68 -1.66 -7.81
CA ALA A 142 0.89 -2.56 -8.64
C ALA A 142 1.16 -4.04 -8.34
N ILE A 143 0.15 -4.89 -8.58
CA ILE A 143 0.32 -6.33 -8.63
C ILE A 143 0.18 -6.78 -10.09
N TYR A 144 1.18 -7.54 -10.55
CA TYR A 144 1.17 -8.13 -11.88
C TYR A 144 0.96 -9.63 -11.78
N VAL A 145 0.06 -10.14 -12.62
CA VAL A 145 -0.08 -11.57 -12.85
C VAL A 145 0.58 -11.92 -14.17
N TRP A 146 1.57 -12.80 -14.09
CA TRP A 146 2.21 -13.39 -15.25
C TRP A 146 1.76 -14.85 -15.38
N ILE A 147 1.30 -15.20 -16.58
CA ILE A 147 0.83 -16.54 -16.93
C ILE A 147 1.73 -17.04 -18.06
N GLY A 148 2.38 -18.18 -17.83
CA GLY A 148 3.20 -18.83 -18.82
C GLY A 148 2.38 -19.32 -20.01
N LYS A 149 2.97 -19.35 -21.20
CA LYS A 149 2.29 -19.77 -22.44
C LYS A 149 1.75 -21.21 -22.40
N ASN A 150 2.35 -22.07 -21.58
CA ASN A 150 2.00 -23.47 -21.38
C ASN A 150 1.45 -23.72 -19.97
N CYS A 151 0.86 -22.69 -19.34
CA CYS A 151 0.33 -22.79 -17.98
C CYS A 151 -0.99 -23.57 -17.96
N GLU A 152 -1.17 -24.43 -16.96
CA GLU A 152 -2.41 -25.16 -16.77
C GLU A 152 -3.56 -24.23 -16.34
N ALA A 153 -4.76 -24.50 -16.83
CA ALA A 153 -5.94 -23.66 -16.60
C ALA A 153 -6.26 -23.46 -15.11
N ILE A 154 -5.97 -24.45 -14.27
CA ILE A 154 -6.19 -24.38 -12.81
C ILE A 154 -5.23 -23.37 -12.15
N MET A 155 -3.97 -23.35 -12.57
CA MET A 155 -2.98 -22.39 -12.07
C MET A 155 -3.28 -20.98 -12.54
N GLU A 156 -3.74 -20.82 -13.78
CA GLU A 156 -4.19 -19.52 -14.28
C GLU A 156 -5.39 -18.99 -13.49
N ARG A 157 -6.40 -19.84 -13.26
CA ARG A 157 -7.60 -19.46 -12.51
C ARG A 157 -7.24 -19.03 -11.09
N ASP A 158 -6.42 -19.82 -10.40
CA ASP A 158 -6.06 -19.53 -9.01
C ASP A 158 -5.16 -18.29 -8.91
N ALA A 159 -4.20 -18.10 -9.83
CA ALA A 159 -3.38 -16.89 -9.89
C ALA A 159 -4.22 -15.61 -10.11
N ARG A 160 -5.27 -15.69 -10.95
CA ARG A 160 -6.20 -14.59 -11.17
C ARG A 160 -7.13 -14.39 -9.97
N GLY A 161 -7.59 -15.47 -9.33
CA GLY A 161 -8.44 -15.46 -8.15
C GLY A 161 -7.75 -14.85 -6.92
N SER A 162 -6.46 -15.10 -6.74
CA SER A 162 -5.65 -14.50 -5.66
C SER A 162 -5.53 -12.98 -5.75
N VAL A 163 -5.80 -12.38 -6.91
CA VAL A 163 -5.79 -10.91 -7.10
C VAL A 163 -7.21 -10.32 -7.03
N LEU A 164 -8.25 -11.16 -7.02
CA LEU A 164 -9.66 -10.76 -6.93
C LEU A 164 -10.23 -10.88 -5.50
N SER A 165 -9.49 -11.51 -4.59
CA SER A 165 -9.96 -11.85 -3.23
C SER A 165 -9.41 -10.92 -2.14
N ASP A 166 -8.62 -9.91 -2.51
CA ASP A 166 -8.02 -8.89 -1.64
C ASP A 166 -8.59 -7.49 -1.92
#